data_AF-A0A9E1RHF2-F1
#
_entry.id   AF-A0A9E1RHF2-F1
#
_cell.length_a   1.000
_cell.length_b   1.000
_cell.length_c   1.000
_cell.angle_alpha   90.00
_cell.angle_beta   90.00
_cell.angle_gamma   90.00
#
_symmetry.space_group_name_H-M   'P 1'
#
loop_
_entity.id
_entity.type
_entity.pdbx_description
1 polymer ?
#
loop_
_entity_poly.entity_id
_entity_poly.type
_entity_poly.pdbx_seq_one_letter_code
_entity_poly.pdbx_strand_id
1 'polypeptide(L)' 'ALKYRADAYRVVYALQIGEAIWVVHAFQKKSKTGIKTPKQDIDLIKKRIKDLKDFLK' A
#
# COMPACT_ATOMS: atom_id res chain seq x y z
N ALA A 1 -1.15 32.32 1.03
CA ALA A 1 -0.30 31.14 1.36
C ALA A 1 -1.03 29.87 0.95
N LEU A 2 -0.47 29.07 0.03
CA LEU A 2 -1.03 27.79 -0.39
C LEU A 2 -0.90 26.79 0.77
N LYS A 3 -2.04 26.38 1.35
CA LYS A 3 -2.12 25.45 2.48
C LYS A 3 -1.86 24.03 1.96
N TYR A 4 -0.60 23.61 1.86
CA TYR A 4 -0.26 22.21 1.63
C TYR A 4 -0.69 21.42 2.87
N ARG A 5 -1.77 20.63 2.75
CA ARG A 5 -2.13 19.66 3.78
C ARG A 5 -1.07 18.56 3.74
N ALA A 6 -0.17 18.56 4.73
CA ALA A 6 0.84 17.54 4.95
C ALA A 6 0.18 16.25 5.44
N ASP A 7 -0.60 15.66 4.55
CA ASP A 7 -1.16 14.35 4.75
C ASP A 7 -0.01 13.35 4.66
N ALA A 8 0.40 12.79 5.79
CA ALA A 8 1.43 11.75 5.80
C ALA A 8 0.86 10.52 5.09
N TYR A 9 1.52 10.03 4.05
CA TYR A 9 1.18 8.76 3.40
C TYR A 9 2.15 7.67 3.88
N ARG A 10 1.64 6.46 4.12
CA ARG A 10 2.44 5.25 4.34
C ARG A 10 2.12 4.29 3.22
N VAL A 11 3.12 4.01 2.40
CA VAL A 11 2.90 3.42 1.09
C VAL A 11 4.11 2.59 0.72
N VAL A 12 3.84 1.55 -0.06
CA VAL A 12 4.77 0.65 -0.76
C VAL A 12 5.01 -0.66 -0.04
N TYR A 13 4.09 -1.61 -0.26
CA TYR A 13 4.50 -3.00 -0.41
C TYR A 13 5.06 -3.15 -1.83
N ALA A 14 6.38 -3.02 -1.96
CA ALA A 14 7.08 -3.26 -3.20
C ALA A 14 7.36 -4.76 -3.32
N LEU A 15 6.99 -5.35 -4.45
CA LEU A 15 7.48 -6.68 -4.82
C LEU A 15 8.41 -6.51 -6.01
N GLN A 16 9.64 -7.01 -5.87
CA GLN A 16 10.49 -7.24 -7.02
C GLN A 16 10.08 -8.56 -7.65
N ILE A 17 9.68 -8.51 -8.92
CA ILE A 17 9.31 -9.69 -9.71
C ILE A 17 10.12 -9.61 -11.00
N GLY A 18 11.11 -10.51 -11.13
CA GLY A 18 12.12 -10.44 -12.17
C GLY A 18 12.95 -9.15 -12.04
N GLU A 19 12.99 -8.37 -13.13
CA GLU A 19 13.72 -7.11 -13.21
C GLU A 19 12.88 -5.87 -12.84
N ALA A 20 11.58 -6.05 -12.55
CA ALA A 20 10.65 -4.95 -12.30
C ALA A 20 10.25 -4.85 -10.81
N ILE A 21 10.10 -3.61 -10.34
CA ILE A 21 9.57 -3.30 -9.00
C ILE A 21 8.10 -2.90 -9.12
N TRP A 22 7.24 -3.61 -8.41
CA TRP A 22 5.79 -3.38 -8.41
C TRP A 22 5.34 -2.75 -7.10
N VAL A 23 4.74 -1.56 -7.18
CA VAL A 23 4.11 -0.91 -6.04
C VAL A 23 2.65 -1.32 -5.94
N VAL A 24 2.32 -2.17 -4.96
CA VAL A 24 1.00 -2.82 -4.91
C VAL A 24 -0.03 -2.03 -4.09
N HIS A 25 0.41 -1.31 -3.06
CA HIS A 25 -0.51 -0.55 -2.23
C HIS A 25 0.10 0.68 -1.56
N ALA A 26 -0.76 1.69 -1.42
CA ALA A 26 -0.51 3.00 -0.90
C ALA A 26 -1.70 3.46 -0.06
N PHE A 27 -1.50 3.86 1.19
CA PHE A 27 -2.56 4.50 1.97
C PHE A 27 -2.08 5.76 2.70
N GLN A 28 -3.02 6.65 2.97
CA GLN A 28 -2.78 7.83 3.78
C GLN A 28 -2.76 7.43 5.26
N LYS A 29 -1.73 7.85 6.01
CA LYS A 29 -1.67 7.73 7.47
C LYS A 29 -2.69 8.68 8.10
N LYS A 30 -3.96 8.30 8.05
CA LYS A 30 -5.02 8.93 8.85
C LYS A 30 -5.09 8.16 10.17
N SER A 31 -4.76 8.84 11.27
CA SER A 31 -4.85 8.27 12.62
C SER A 31 -6.29 7.83 12.91
N LYS A 32 -6.48 6.52 13.09
CA LYS A 32 -7.54 5.98 13.94
C LYS A 32 -6.85 5.02 14.91
N THR A 33 -6.25 5.58 15.97
CA THR A 33 -5.71 4.86 17.14
C THR A 33 -4.73 3.71 16.83
N GLY A 34 -3.42 4.01 16.80
CA GLY A 34 -2.35 3.01 16.92
C GLY A 34 -1.34 2.93 15.76
N ILE A 35 -0.26 2.15 15.97
CA ILE A 35 0.77 1.78 14.98
C ILE A 35 0.29 0.61 14.09
N LYS A 36 -0.79 -0.07 14.51
CA LYS A 36 -1.30 -1.27 13.86
C LYS A 36 -1.98 -0.92 12.53
N THR A 37 -1.57 -1.59 11.46
CA THR A 37 -2.27 -1.57 10.18
C THR A 37 -3.65 -2.20 10.35
N PRO A 38 -4.74 -1.54 9.92
CA PRO A 38 -6.08 -2.12 9.92
C PRO A 38 -6.11 -3.47 9.19
N LYS A 39 -6.89 -4.42 9.70
CA LYS A 39 -7.03 -5.75 9.08
C LYS A 39 -7.53 -5.65 7.64
N GLN A 40 -8.42 -4.70 7.35
CA GLN A 40 -8.93 -4.42 6.01
C GLN A 40 -7.82 -4.08 5.02
N ASP A 41 -6.84 -3.27 5.42
CA ASP A 41 -5.71 -2.92 4.56
C ASP A 41 -4.82 -4.15 4.33
N ILE A 42 -4.55 -4.95 5.37
CA ILE A 42 -3.79 -6.21 5.27
C ILE A 42 -4.46 -7.18 4.28
N ASP A 43 -5.78 -7.37 4.40
CA ASP A 43 -6.54 -8.27 3.52
C ASP A 43 -6.56 -7.74 2.08
N LEU A 44 -6.67 -6.43 1.89
CA LEU A 44 -6.58 -5.79 0.58
C LEU A 44 -5.21 -5.99 -0.08
N ILE A 45 -4.13 -5.86 0.69
CA ILE A 45 -2.75 -6.09 0.19
C ILE A 45 -2.59 -7.54 -0.26
N LYS A 46 -3.04 -8.52 0.55
CA LYS A 46 -2.97 -9.95 0.19
C LYS A 46 -3.70 -10.23 -1.11
N LYS A 47 -4.91 -9.69 -1.27
CA LYS A 47 -5.69 -9.82 -2.51
C LYS A 47 -4.92 -9.27 -3.70
N ARG A 48 -4.39 -8.05 -3.61
CA ARG A 48 -3.66 -7.42 -4.72
C ARG A 48 -2.36 -8.15 -5.08
N ILE A 49 -1.66 -8.74 -4.12
CA ILE A 49 -0.47 -9.57 -4.40
C ILE A 49 -0.87 -10.84 -5.16
N LYS A 50 -1.99 -11.47 -4.79
CA LYS A 50 -2.51 -12.63 -5.52
C LYS A 50 -2.88 -12.25 -6.96
N ASP A 51 -3.65 -11.18 -7.13
CA ASP A 51 -4.06 -10.68 -8.44
C ASP A 51 -2.84 -10.34 -9.31
N LEU A 52 -1.80 -9.72 -8.72
CA LEU A 52 -0.54 -9.42 -9.43
C LEU A 52 0.19 -10.69 -9.86
N LYS A 53 0.25 -11.73 -9.02
CA LYS A 53 0.88 -13.01 -9.38
C LYS A 53 0.12 -13.73 -10.48
N ASP A 54 -1.21 -13.66 -10.46
CA ASP A 54 -2.06 -14.25 -11.50
C ASP A 54 -1.93 -13.47 -12.83
N PHE A 55 -1.75 -12.15 -12.78
CA PHE A 55 -1.49 -11.32 -13.97
C PHE A 55 -0.11 -11.56 -14.60
N LEU A 56 0.90 -11.91 -13.80
CA LEU A 56 2.27 -12.16 -14.25
C LEU A 56 2.56 -13.63 -14.61
N LYS A 57 1.56 -14.51 -14.48
CA LYS A 57 1.61 -15.88 -15.00
C LYS A 57 1.27 -15.91 -16.48
#